data_AF-A0A7S3L6A3-F1
#
_entry.id   AF-A0A7S3L6A3-F1
#
_cell.length_a   1.000
_cell.length_b   1.000
_cell.length_c   1.000
_cell.angle_alpha   90.00
_cell.angle_beta   90.00
_cell.angle_gamma   90.00
#
_symmetry.space_group_name_H-M   'P 1'
#
loop_
_entity.id
_entity.type
_entity.pdbx_description
1 polymer ?
#
loop_
_entity_poly.entity_id
_entity_poly.type
_entity_poly.pdbx_seq_one_letter_code
_entity_poly.pdbx_strand_id
1 'polypeptide(L)'
;QRHPKYWDDPETFRPERWINVSAEEQERRKFAFLPFSAGARNCIGQRFATLEAQLILAPLVRAFQIFIAPSQKDTNHTFTAFGTMKAKPDLRIVVQSRD
;
A
#
# COMPACT_ATOMS: atom_id res chain seq x y z
N GLN A 1 -10.59 -4.25 6.58
CA GLN A 1 -9.94 -3.64 5.39
C GLN A 1 -10.50 -4.17 4.07
N ARG A 2 -10.93 -5.44 3.94
CA ARG A 2 -11.50 -5.99 2.67
C ARG A 2 -13.00 -6.31 2.71
N HIS A 3 -13.71 -5.87 3.75
CA HIS A 3 -15.12 -6.23 3.90
C HIS A 3 -16.00 -5.44 2.91
N PRO A 4 -16.82 -6.09 2.06
CA PRO A 4 -17.54 -5.45 0.96
C PRO A 4 -18.56 -4.38 1.42
N LYS A 5 -19.11 -4.51 2.63
CA LYS A 5 -19.94 -3.45 3.26
C LYS A 5 -19.29 -2.06 3.27
N TYR A 6 -17.97 -1.98 3.38
CA TYR A 6 -17.24 -0.70 3.50
C TYR A 6 -16.45 -0.33 2.23
N TRP A 7 -16.19 -1.32 1.37
CA TRP A 7 -15.24 -1.20 0.27
C TRP A 7 -15.82 -1.85 -0.99
N ASP A 8 -16.12 -1.03 -2.00
CA ASP A 8 -16.52 -1.53 -3.31
C ASP A 8 -15.30 -2.14 -4.00
N ASP A 9 -15.41 -3.36 -4.52
CA ASP A 9 -14.30 -4.08 -5.14
C ASP A 9 -13.04 -4.13 -4.23
N PRO A 10 -13.12 -4.81 -3.06
CA PRO A 10 -12.14 -4.73 -1.99
C PRO A 10 -10.81 -5.43 -2.30
N GLU A 11 -10.79 -6.30 -3.30
CA GLU A 11 -9.61 -7.07 -3.69
C GLU A 11 -8.72 -6.29 -4.69
N THR A 12 -9.25 -5.24 -5.32
CA THR A 12 -8.54 -4.47 -6.34
C THR A 12 -7.74 -3.32 -5.73
N PHE A 13 -6.47 -3.22 -6.14
CA PHE A 13 -5.62 -2.07 -5.85
C PHE A 13 -6.07 -0.85 -6.66
N ARG A 14 -6.71 0.12 -5.98
CA ARG A 14 -7.25 1.36 -6.57
C ARG A 14 -6.80 2.60 -5.77
N PRO A 15 -5.65 3.21 -6.09
CA PRO A 15 -5.15 4.41 -5.39
C PRO A 15 -6.15 5.58 -5.36
N GLU A 16 -6.95 5.73 -6.41
CA GLU A 16 -7.91 6.82 -6.60
C GLU A 16 -9.01 6.79 -5.54
N ARG A 17 -9.22 5.65 -4.87
CA ARG A 17 -10.19 5.50 -3.77
C ARG A 17 -9.95 6.45 -2.60
N TRP A 18 -8.73 6.98 -2.48
CA TRP A 18 -8.31 7.87 -1.40
C TRP A 18 -8.28 9.34 -1.83
N ILE A 19 -8.61 9.64 -3.09
CA ILE A 19 -8.58 11.00 -3.66
C ILE A 19 -10.01 11.55 -3.69
N ASN A 20 -10.21 12.82 -3.34
CA ASN A 20 -11.50 13.52 -3.41
C ASN A 20 -12.68 12.77 -2.73
N VAL A 21 -12.41 12.13 -1.60
CA VAL A 21 -13.42 11.31 -0.88
C VAL A 21 -14.47 12.19 -0.23
N SER A 22 -15.75 11.91 -0.50
CA SER A 22 -16.88 12.63 0.11
C SER A 22 -16.95 12.43 1.63
N ALA A 23 -17.56 13.38 2.35
CA ALA A 23 -17.73 13.27 3.79
C ALA A 23 -18.56 12.02 4.20
N GLU A 24 -19.57 11.68 3.41
CA GLU A 24 -20.38 10.47 3.61
C GLU A 24 -19.54 9.20 3.49
N GLU A 25 -18.69 9.11 2.46
CA GLU A 25 -17.79 7.98 2.30
C GLU A 25 -16.75 7.90 3.42
N GLN A 26 -16.24 9.03 3.91
CA GLN A 26 -15.34 9.07 5.05
C GLN A 26 -16.01 8.50 6.31
N GLU A 27 -17.24 8.93 6.62
CA GLU A 27 -17.96 8.42 7.79
C GLU A 27 -18.30 6.93 7.64
N ARG A 28 -18.74 6.49 6.45
CA ARG A 28 -18.99 5.06 6.16
C ARG A 28 -17.74 4.20 6.38
N ARG A 29 -16.55 4.73 6.06
CA ARG A 29 -15.26 4.02 6.15
C ARG A 29 -14.57 4.21 7.51
N LYS A 30 -15.20 4.88 8.47
CA LYS A 30 -14.65 5.08 9.82
C LYS A 30 -14.32 3.73 10.45
N PHE A 31 -13.09 3.59 10.93
CA PHE A 31 -12.54 2.34 11.45
C PHE A 31 -12.55 1.14 10.47
N ALA A 32 -12.83 1.34 9.17
CA ALA A 32 -12.80 0.27 8.17
C ALA A 32 -11.38 0.01 7.61
N PHE A 33 -10.46 0.96 7.83
CA PHE A 33 -9.03 0.88 7.49
C PHE A 33 -8.17 1.20 8.73
N LEU A 34 -7.50 0.18 9.28
CA LEU A 34 -6.71 0.26 10.51
C LEU A 34 -5.34 -0.41 10.35
N PRO A 35 -4.46 0.07 9.44
CA PRO A 35 -3.14 -0.53 9.22
C PRO A 35 -2.18 -0.37 10.41
N PHE A 36 -2.45 0.59 11.29
CA PHE A 36 -1.66 0.90 12.49
C PHE A 36 -2.44 0.68 13.79
N SER A 37 -3.54 -0.10 13.74
CA SER A 37 -4.49 -0.28 14.85
C SER A 37 -5.12 1.05 15.31
N ALA A 38 -5.84 1.05 16.43
CA ALA A 38 -6.47 2.23 17.04
C ALA A 38 -6.46 2.12 18.58
N GLY A 39 -6.76 3.23 19.27
CA GLY A 39 -6.83 3.30 20.73
C GLY A 39 -5.47 3.22 21.42
N ALA A 40 -5.44 2.81 22.69
CA ALA A 40 -4.24 2.78 23.53
C ALA A 40 -3.13 1.82 23.04
N ARG A 41 -3.44 0.95 22.07
CA ARG A 41 -2.51 -0.01 21.45
C ARG A 41 -2.27 0.31 19.98
N ASN A 42 -2.53 1.54 19.53
CA ASN A 42 -2.14 1.96 18.19
C ASN A 42 -0.60 1.97 18.05
N CYS A 43 -0.12 1.82 16.82
CA CYS A 43 1.30 1.85 16.54
C CYS A 43 1.86 3.25 16.87
N ILE A 44 2.75 3.33 17.86
CA ILE A 44 3.45 4.58 18.22
C ILE A 44 4.29 5.14 17.05
N GLY A 45 4.74 4.25 16.15
CA GLY A 45 5.51 4.59 14.96
C GLY A 45 4.69 5.06 13.76
N GLN A 46 3.36 5.15 13.84
CA GLN A 46 2.50 5.46 12.69
C GLN A 46 2.95 6.72 11.92
N ARG A 47 3.20 7.81 12.63
CA ARG A 47 3.59 9.09 12.01
C ARG A 47 4.97 8.98 11.34
N PHE A 48 5.91 8.33 12.03
CA PHE A 48 7.27 8.13 11.52
C PHE A 48 7.28 7.24 10.28
N ALA A 49 6.62 6.08 10.33
CA ALA A 49 6.56 5.15 9.20
C ALA A 49 5.88 5.77 7.97
N THR A 50 4.85 6.60 8.16
CA THR A 50 4.19 7.31 7.05
C THR A 50 5.12 8.34 6.41
N LEU A 51 5.84 9.12 7.23
CA LEU A 51 6.82 10.09 6.75
C LEU A 51 7.97 9.40 6.00
N GLU A 52 8.52 8.33 6.58
CA GLU A 52 9.61 7.55 5.97
C GLU A 52 9.18 6.97 4.62
N ALA A 53 7.97 6.40 4.52
CA ALA A 53 7.45 5.89 3.26
C ALA A 53 7.38 6.98 2.18
N GLN A 54 6.96 8.19 2.53
CA GLN A 54 6.93 9.33 1.61
C GLN A 54 8.34 9.78 1.20
N LEU A 55 9.27 9.87 2.16
CA LEU A 55 10.65 10.26 1.94
C LEU A 55 11.44 9.25 1.12
N ILE A 56 11.08 7.97 1.15
CA ILE A 56 11.67 6.93 0.29
C ILE A 56 11.01 6.95 -1.09
N LEU A 57 9.67 6.95 -1.16
CA LEU A 57 8.95 6.82 -2.42
C LEU A 57 9.14 8.04 -3.33
N ALA A 58 9.08 9.26 -2.81
CA ALA A 58 9.18 10.47 -3.61
C ALA A 58 10.49 10.60 -4.42
N PRO A 59 11.70 10.45 -3.83
CA PRO A 59 12.93 10.48 -4.60
C PRO A 59 13.08 9.25 -5.50
N LEU A 60 12.59 8.08 -5.08
CA LEU A 60 12.68 6.86 -5.88
C LEU A 60 11.90 6.98 -7.19
N VAL A 61 10.66 7.46 -7.15
CA VAL A 61 9.86 7.69 -8.37
C VAL A 61 10.34 8.89 -9.17
N ARG A 62 11.00 9.86 -8.53
CA ARG A 62 11.60 11.00 -9.24
C ARG A 62 12.83 10.57 -10.04
N ALA A 63 13.71 9.78 -9.43
CA ALA A 63 15.02 9.44 -9.98
C ALA A 63 15.01 8.18 -10.86
N PHE A 64 14.00 7.30 -10.76
CA PHE A 64 13.99 6.03 -11.47
C PHE A 64 12.68 5.71 -12.17
N GLN A 65 12.79 5.00 -13.28
CA GLN A 65 11.71 4.18 -13.85
C GLN A 65 11.88 2.75 -13.33
N ILE A 66 10.79 2.14 -12.88
CA ILE A 66 10.78 0.79 -12.28
C ILE A 66 9.95 -0.12 -13.18
N PHE A 67 10.52 -1.26 -13.56
CA PHE A 67 9.88 -2.25 -14.40
C PHE A 67 9.90 -3.62 -13.72
N ILE A 68 8.92 -4.45 -14.06
CA ILE A 68 9.00 -5.89 -13.77
C ILE A 68 10.16 -6.47 -14.58
N ALA A 69 11.03 -7.24 -13.93
CA ALA A 69 12.16 -7.84 -14.62
C ALA A 69 11.66 -8.80 -15.71
N PRO A 70 12.30 -8.86 -16.91
CA PRO A 70 11.91 -9.82 -17.96
C PRO A 70 11.97 -11.29 -17.50
N SER A 71 12.76 -11.58 -16.46
CA SER A 71 12.84 -12.91 -15.85
C SER A 71 11.67 -13.24 -14.92
N GLN A 72 10.88 -12.25 -14.50
CA GLN A 72 9.71 -12.42 -13.66
C GLN A 72 8.50 -12.80 -14.53
N LYS A 73 8.21 -14.10 -14.60
CA LYS A 73 7.12 -14.64 -15.45
C LYS A 73 5.75 -14.63 -14.79
N ASP A 74 5.71 -14.74 -13.46
CA ASP A 74 4.48 -14.74 -12.67
C ASP A 74 4.52 -13.58 -11.66
N THR A 75 3.44 -12.81 -11.62
CA THR A 75 3.25 -11.70 -10.67
C THR A 75 2.21 -12.04 -9.60
N ASN A 76 1.64 -13.26 -9.65
CA ASN A 76 0.84 -13.78 -8.55
C ASN A 76 1.77 -14.15 -7.40
N HIS A 77 1.59 -13.45 -6.28
CA HIS A 77 2.34 -13.72 -5.07
C HIS A 77 1.39 -14.22 -3.99
N THR A 78 1.83 -15.26 -3.29
CA THR A 78 1.25 -15.55 -1.98
C THR A 78 1.77 -14.53 -0.99
N PHE A 79 0.89 -14.04 -0.12
CA PHE A 79 1.28 -13.10 0.93
C PHE A 79 1.37 -13.83 2.25
N THR A 80 2.57 -13.85 2.84
CA THR A 80 2.73 -14.33 4.22
C THR A 80 2.47 -13.20 5.19
N ALA A 81 1.56 -13.43 6.13
CA ALA A 81 1.22 -12.46 7.15
C ALA A 81 2.31 -12.41 8.25
N PHE A 82 2.89 -11.23 8.43
CA PHE A 82 3.60 -10.80 9.64
C PHE A 82 3.03 -9.41 10.03
N GLY A 83 3.76 -8.58 10.77
CA GLY A 83 3.39 -7.17 11.00
C GLY A 83 3.01 -6.42 9.69
N THR A 84 3.66 -6.75 8.58
CA THR A 84 3.22 -6.41 7.20
C THR A 84 3.19 -7.67 6.34
N MET A 85 2.34 -7.68 5.30
CA MET A 85 2.32 -8.76 4.31
C MET A 85 3.58 -8.71 3.45
N LYS A 86 4.23 -9.87 3.27
CA LYS A 86 5.39 -10.02 2.38
C LYS A 86 5.04 -10.95 1.23
N ALA A 87 5.37 -10.53 0.00
CA ALA A 87 5.21 -11.34 -1.20
C ALA A 87 6.16 -12.55 -1.15
N LYS A 88 5.67 -13.72 -1.54
CA LYS A 88 6.47 -14.93 -1.76
C LYS A 88 6.03 -15.62 -3.06
N PRO A 89 6.96 -15.93 -3.98
CA PRO A 89 8.40 -15.58 -3.95
C PRO A 89 8.62 -14.06 -4.07
N ASP A 90 9.86 -13.58 -3.92
CA ASP A 90 10.16 -12.16 -4.11
C ASP A 90 9.86 -11.70 -5.54
N LEU A 91 9.43 -10.45 -5.70
CA LEU A 91 9.20 -9.83 -7.00
C LEU A 91 10.52 -9.27 -7.55
N ARG A 92 10.96 -9.76 -8.70
CA ARG A 92 12.14 -9.23 -9.38
C ARG A 92 11.78 -8.00 -10.21
N ILE A 93 12.53 -6.92 -10.00
CA ILE A 93 12.36 -5.65 -10.71
C ILE A 93 13.67 -5.21 -11.36
N VAL A 94 13.56 -4.34 -12.36
CA VAL A 94 14.67 -3.60 -12.96
C VAL A 94 14.42 -2.12 -12.73
N VAL A 95 15.45 -1.39 -12.29
CA VAL A 95 15.41 0.06 -12.11
C VAL A 95 16.33 0.73 -13.13
N GLN A 96 15.86 1.81 -13.74
CA GLN A 96 16.62 2.61 -14.70
C GLN A 96 16.56 4.06 -14.27
N SER A 97 17.68 4.79 -14.35
CA SER A 97 17.69 6.23 -14.03
C SER A 97 16.72 6.98 -14.95
N ARG A 98 16.02 7.96 -14.40
CA ARG A 98 15.32 9.00 -15.17
C ARG A 98 16.36 10.07 -15.50
N ASP A 99 16.49 10.38 -16.78
CA ASP A 99 17.25 11.53 -17.26
C ASP A 99 16.58 12.86 -16.87
#